data_AF-A0A2H5QAK4-F1
#
_entry.id   AF-A0A2H5QAK4-F1
#
_cell.length_a   1.000
_cell.length_b   1.000
_cell.length_c   1.000
_cell.angle_alpha   90.00
_cell.angle_beta   90.00
_cell.angle_gamma   90.00
#
_symmetry.space_group_name_H-M   'P 1'
#
loop_
_entity.id
_entity.type
_entity.pdbx_description
1 polymer ?
#
loop_
_entity_poly.entity_id
_entity_poly.type
_entity_poly.pdbx_seq_one_letter_code
_entity_poly.pdbx_strand_id
1 'polypeptide(L)'
;MEAIKKQAIKLREQVAKQQQAVLKHLLHLGNDNVAVDEAELECHQQLQNLYNSTRAAKGNIVRGVEGRVAVRLKQMQIARKLSEDCCKYGAENQSDNSCVARAALQFGTSRDLMENEREALLGILGDQAAEVLRRQSNIRESDISAESAMKLRNAEARLTELKATVLALGREASAAMLSVETQQQQMTYQRLFAM
;
A
#
# COMPACT_ATOMS: atom_id res chain seq x y z
N MET A 1 12.26 71.72 4.75
CA MET A 1 11.48 70.93 5.73
C MET A 1 10.45 70.02 5.04
N GLU A 2 9.66 70.53 4.08
CA GLU A 2 8.66 69.79 3.28
C GLU A 2 9.20 68.53 2.55
N ALA A 3 10.38 68.61 1.92
CA ALA A 3 10.94 67.49 1.14
C ALA A 3 11.28 66.26 2.01
N ILE A 4 11.76 66.49 3.23
CA ILE A 4 12.09 65.43 4.19
C ILE A 4 10.81 64.74 4.69
N LYS A 5 9.74 65.51 4.95
CA LYS A 5 8.43 64.96 5.31
C LYS A 5 7.88 64.06 4.19
N LYS A 6 7.99 64.48 2.93
CA LYS A 6 7.58 63.68 1.76
C LYS A 6 8.35 62.37 1.62
N GLN A 7 9.67 62.37 1.84
CA GLN A 7 10.47 61.14 1.80
C GLN A 7 10.11 60.18 2.94
N ALA A 8 9.87 60.68 4.15
CA ALA A 8 9.46 59.87 5.29
C ALA A 8 8.10 59.20 5.07
N ILE A 9 7.14 59.91 4.46
CA ILE A 9 5.82 59.36 4.12
C ILE A 9 5.93 58.25 3.07
N LYS A 10 6.75 58.44 2.02
CA LYS A 10 6.98 57.41 0.99
C LYS A 10 7.60 56.14 1.58
N LEU A 11 8.61 56.29 2.44
CA LEU A 11 9.25 55.15 3.08
C LEU A 11 8.26 54.38 3.95
N ARG A 12 7.41 55.11 4.69
CA ARG A 12 6.34 54.52 5.51
C ARG A 12 5.34 53.72 4.70
N GLU A 13 4.84 54.26 3.59
CA GLU A 13 3.93 53.52 2.70
C GLU A 13 4.58 52.27 2.12
N GLN A 14 5.88 52.33 1.81
CA GLN A 14 6.62 51.18 1.31
C GLN A 14 6.74 50.06 2.35
N VAL A 15 7.05 50.43 3.60
CA VAL A 15 7.15 49.48 4.72
C VAL A 15 5.78 48.85 5.01
N ALA A 16 4.71 49.64 5.07
CA ALA A 16 3.36 49.12 5.31
C ALA A 16 2.92 48.12 4.23
N LYS A 17 3.24 48.39 2.95
CA LYS A 17 2.96 47.46 1.84
C LYS A 17 3.76 46.16 1.95
N GLN A 18 5.04 46.24 2.33
CA GLN A 18 5.87 45.05 2.56
C GLN A 18 5.36 44.20 3.73
N GLN A 19 5.01 44.84 4.84
CA GLN A 19 4.44 44.14 6.00
C GLN A 19 3.12 43.44 5.66
N GLN A 20 2.25 44.10 4.88
CA GLN A 20 0.98 43.51 4.47
C GLN A 20 1.15 42.34 3.48
N ALA A 21 2.16 42.39 2.60
CA ALA A 21 2.49 41.28 1.71
C ALA A 21 3.00 40.05 2.50
N VAL A 22 3.88 40.26 3.48
CA VAL A 22 4.39 39.19 4.36
C VAL A 22 3.25 38.56 5.17
N LEU A 23 2.39 39.39 5.75
CA LEU A 23 1.19 38.96 6.46
C LEU A 23 0.27 38.11 5.58
N LYS A 24 0.04 38.53 4.34
CA LYS A 24 -0.82 37.80 3.39
C LYS A 24 -0.23 36.44 3.03
N HIS A 25 1.09 36.35 2.86
CA HIS A 25 1.77 35.07 2.64
C HIS A 25 1.67 34.15 3.86
N LEU A 26 1.88 34.67 5.07
CA LEU A 26 1.73 33.89 6.31
C LEU A 26 0.29 33.40 6.53
N LEU A 27 -0.71 34.21 6.15
CA LEU A 27 -2.12 33.82 6.22
C LEU A 27 -2.48 32.75 5.17
N HIS A 28 -1.92 32.87 3.96
CA HIS A 28 -2.11 31.91 2.87
C HIS A 28 -1.50 30.54 3.22
N LEU A 29 -0.32 30.50 3.81
CA LEU A 29 0.28 29.28 4.36
C LEU A 29 -0.62 28.58 5.41
N GLY A 30 -1.45 29.35 6.13
CA GLY A 30 -2.40 28.81 7.10
C GLY A 30 -3.64 28.20 6.45
N ASN A 31 -4.20 28.91 5.47
CA ASN A 31 -5.43 28.53 4.77
C ASN A 31 -5.23 27.42 3.74
N ASP A 32 -4.02 27.27 3.23
CA ASP A 32 -3.65 26.10 2.44
C ASP A 32 -3.50 24.94 3.42
N ASN A 33 -4.63 24.45 3.91
CA ASN A 33 -4.83 23.02 3.94
C ASN A 33 -4.42 22.56 2.54
N VAL A 34 -3.13 22.24 2.38
CA VAL A 34 -2.75 21.13 1.51
C VAL A 34 -3.55 19.99 2.11
N ALA A 35 -4.79 19.89 1.68
CA ALA A 35 -5.55 18.68 1.74
C ALA A 35 -4.56 17.69 1.13
N VAL A 36 -4.02 16.81 1.97
CA VAL A 36 -3.70 15.49 1.47
C VAL A 36 -4.95 15.13 0.69
N ASP A 37 -4.82 15.06 -0.63
CA ASP A 37 -5.95 15.01 -1.53
C ASP A 37 -6.84 13.89 -0.97
N GLU A 38 -8.05 14.22 -0.49
CA GLU A 38 -8.87 13.23 0.25
C GLU A 38 -9.07 11.99 -0.63
N ALA A 39 -9.10 12.21 -1.96
CA ALA A 39 -9.04 11.20 -3.00
C ALA A 39 -7.76 10.35 -2.99
N GLU A 40 -6.58 10.93 -2.73
CA GLU A 40 -5.32 10.21 -2.56
C GLU A 40 -5.33 9.34 -1.29
N LEU A 41 -5.89 9.82 -0.18
CA LEU A 41 -6.03 9.02 1.05
C LEU A 41 -7.01 7.85 0.85
N GLU A 42 -8.16 8.10 0.22
CA GLU A 42 -9.13 7.06 -0.15
C GLU A 42 -8.52 6.02 -1.11
N CYS A 43 -7.74 6.47 -2.09
CA CYS A 43 -7.02 5.60 -3.02
C CYS A 43 -6.05 4.67 -2.28
N HIS A 44 -5.26 5.20 -1.34
CA HIS A 44 -4.36 4.39 -0.51
C HIS A 44 -5.12 3.35 0.32
N GLN A 45 -6.25 3.72 0.92
CA GLN A 45 -7.08 2.79 1.70
C GLN A 45 -7.68 1.68 0.83
N GLN A 46 -8.15 2.00 -0.38
CA GLN A 46 -8.66 1.01 -1.33
C GLN A 46 -7.56 0.06 -1.79
N LEU A 47 -6.36 0.58 -2.07
CA LEU A 47 -5.21 -0.24 -2.46
C LEU A 47 -4.81 -1.22 -1.35
N GLN A 48 -4.83 -0.77 -0.09
CA GLN A 48 -4.56 -1.62 1.07
C GLN A 48 -5.60 -2.72 1.23
N ASN A 49 -6.89 -2.39 1.08
CA ASN A 49 -7.98 -3.37 1.13
C ASN A 49 -7.85 -4.41 0.01
N LEU A 50 -7.56 -3.96 -1.21
CA LEU A 50 -7.33 -4.83 -2.36
C LEU A 50 -6.13 -5.76 -2.13
N TYR A 51 -5.03 -5.24 -1.59
CA TYR A 51 -3.85 -6.03 -1.24
C TYR A 51 -4.18 -7.12 -0.20
N ASN A 52 -4.87 -6.75 0.88
CA ASN A 52 -5.26 -7.68 1.94
C ASN A 52 -6.21 -8.77 1.42
N SER A 53 -7.23 -8.38 0.66
CA SER A 53 -8.17 -9.31 0.02
C SER A 53 -7.46 -10.27 -0.94
N THR A 54 -6.58 -9.75 -1.80
CA THR A 54 -5.80 -10.55 -2.76
C THR A 54 -4.88 -11.53 -2.03
N ARG A 55 -4.22 -11.10 -0.95
CA ARG A 55 -3.36 -11.96 -0.12
C ARG A 55 -4.16 -13.08 0.54
N ALA A 56 -5.34 -12.77 1.09
CA ALA A 56 -6.22 -13.75 1.72
C ALA A 56 -6.74 -14.77 0.70
N ALA A 57 -7.26 -14.30 -0.44
CA ALA A 57 -7.74 -15.14 -1.53
C ALA A 57 -6.66 -16.10 -2.02
N LYS A 58 -5.44 -15.60 -2.24
CA LYS A 58 -4.29 -16.41 -2.65
C LYS A 58 -3.94 -17.50 -1.63
N GLY A 59 -3.93 -17.17 -0.33
CA GLY A 59 -3.70 -18.15 0.73
C GLY A 59 -4.76 -19.25 0.78
N ASN A 60 -6.02 -18.89 0.54
CA ASN A 60 -7.12 -19.86 0.43
C ASN A 60 -6.97 -20.76 -0.81
N ILE A 61 -6.55 -20.20 -1.94
CA ILE A 61 -6.29 -20.96 -3.18
C ILE A 61 -5.18 -21.99 -2.97
N VAL A 62 -4.03 -21.56 -2.41
CA VAL A 62 -2.89 -22.47 -2.16
C VAL A 62 -3.31 -23.62 -1.24
N ARG A 63 -3.95 -23.32 -0.11
CA ARG A 63 -4.45 -24.35 0.82
C ARG A 63 -5.46 -25.29 0.16
N GLY A 64 -6.33 -24.76 -0.70
CA GLY A 64 -7.28 -25.55 -1.47
C GLY A 64 -6.61 -26.47 -2.50
N VAL A 65 -5.50 -26.02 -3.10
CA VAL A 65 -4.68 -26.83 -4.00
C VAL A 65 -3.96 -27.94 -3.24
N GLU A 66 -3.31 -27.64 -2.12
CA GLU A 66 -2.66 -28.64 -1.25
C GLU A 66 -3.63 -29.73 -0.79
N GLY A 67 -4.83 -29.32 -0.35
CA GLY A 67 -5.90 -30.25 0.01
C GLY A 67 -6.33 -31.13 -1.17
N ARG A 68 -6.46 -30.56 -2.37
CA ARG A 68 -6.77 -31.34 -3.59
C ARG A 68 -5.66 -32.33 -3.94
N VAL A 69 -4.39 -31.92 -3.86
CA VAL A 69 -3.25 -32.80 -4.11
C VAL A 69 -3.24 -33.98 -3.12
N ALA A 70 -3.41 -33.72 -1.82
CA ALA A 70 -3.46 -34.75 -0.79
C ALA A 70 -4.59 -35.77 -1.02
N VAL A 71 -5.78 -35.31 -1.38
CA VAL A 71 -6.90 -36.21 -1.71
C VAL A 71 -6.63 -37.00 -2.98
N ARG A 72 -6.06 -36.37 -4.01
CA ARG A 72 -5.77 -37.05 -5.28
C ARG A 72 -4.68 -38.11 -5.14
N LEU A 73 -3.67 -37.91 -4.29
CA LEU A 73 -2.66 -38.94 -3.99
C LEU A 73 -3.29 -40.22 -3.45
N LYS A 74 -4.26 -40.10 -2.52
CA LYS A 74 -4.98 -41.27 -1.98
C LYS A 74 -5.84 -41.96 -3.05
N GLN A 75 -6.52 -41.20 -3.88
CA GLN A 75 -7.33 -41.75 -4.98
C GLN A 75 -6.46 -42.49 -6.01
N MET A 76 -5.28 -41.96 -6.30
CA MET A 76 -4.32 -42.56 -7.22
C MET A 76 -3.80 -43.90 -6.70
N GLN A 77 -3.53 -44.02 -5.39
CA GLN A 77 -3.15 -45.31 -4.78
C GLN A 77 -4.22 -46.39 -4.96
N ILE A 78 -5.50 -46.02 -4.75
CA ILE A 78 -6.63 -46.95 -4.95
C ILE A 78 -6.75 -47.33 -6.43
N ALA A 79 -6.63 -46.35 -7.33
CA ALA A 79 -6.75 -46.58 -8.77
C ALA A 79 -5.61 -47.42 -9.34
N ARG A 80 -4.37 -47.23 -8.85
CA ARG A 80 -3.21 -48.07 -9.20
C ARG A 80 -3.43 -49.51 -8.75
N LYS A 81 -3.89 -49.72 -7.52
CA LYS A 81 -4.22 -51.07 -7.04
C LYS A 81 -5.30 -51.74 -7.89
N LEU A 82 -6.37 -51.01 -8.23
CA LEU A 82 -7.41 -51.52 -9.12
C LEU A 82 -6.85 -51.88 -10.51
N SER A 83 -5.98 -51.04 -11.05
CA SER A 83 -5.29 -51.29 -12.32
C SER A 83 -4.47 -52.57 -12.26
N GLU A 84 -3.65 -52.73 -11.22
CA GLU A 84 -2.82 -53.92 -10.98
C GLU A 84 -3.67 -55.19 -10.88
N ASP A 85 -4.75 -55.15 -10.10
CA ASP A 85 -5.67 -56.29 -9.93
C ASP A 85 -6.33 -56.67 -11.27
N CYS A 86 -6.75 -55.69 -12.07
CA CYS A 86 -7.33 -55.91 -13.40
C CYS A 86 -6.31 -56.48 -14.39
N CYS A 87 -5.08 -55.97 -14.40
CA CYS A 87 -4.00 -56.48 -15.23
C CYS A 87 -3.65 -57.92 -14.86
N LYS A 88 -3.55 -58.22 -13.56
CA LYS A 88 -3.25 -59.56 -13.06
C LYS A 88 -4.33 -60.56 -13.45
N TYR A 89 -5.60 -60.23 -13.18
CA TYR A 89 -6.73 -61.06 -13.60
C TYR A 89 -6.73 -61.30 -15.11
N GLY A 90 -6.51 -60.25 -15.89
CA GLY A 90 -6.47 -60.34 -17.34
C GLY A 90 -5.35 -61.25 -17.85
N ALA A 91 -4.14 -61.15 -17.26
CA ALA A 91 -2.98 -61.95 -17.62
C ALA A 91 -3.15 -63.44 -17.27
N GLU A 92 -3.68 -63.74 -16.08
CA GLU A 92 -3.89 -65.11 -15.59
C GLU A 92 -4.95 -65.88 -16.41
N ASN A 93 -5.88 -65.17 -17.08
CA ASN A 93 -7.01 -65.77 -17.80
C ASN A 93 -6.93 -65.60 -19.34
N GLN A 94 -5.74 -65.33 -19.89
CA GLN A 94 -5.55 -65.15 -21.34
C GLN A 94 -5.81 -66.43 -22.16
N SER A 95 -5.54 -67.61 -21.58
CA SER A 95 -5.73 -68.91 -22.24
C SER A 95 -7.19 -69.20 -22.58
N ASP A 96 -8.11 -68.64 -21.80
CA ASP A 96 -9.54 -69.01 -21.86
C ASP A 96 -10.28 -68.22 -22.95
N ASN A 97 -9.56 -67.36 -23.69
CA ASN A 97 -10.08 -66.48 -24.73
C ASN A 97 -11.31 -65.64 -24.27
N SER A 98 -11.37 -65.38 -22.96
CA SER A 98 -12.49 -64.70 -22.32
C SER A 98 -12.51 -63.23 -22.70
N CYS A 99 -13.67 -62.75 -23.16
CA CYS A 99 -13.89 -61.33 -23.44
C CYS A 99 -13.69 -60.46 -22.19
N VAL A 100 -14.00 -61.00 -21.00
CA VAL A 100 -13.84 -60.32 -19.71
C VAL A 100 -12.37 -60.18 -19.34
N ALA A 101 -11.55 -61.24 -19.52
CA ALA A 101 -10.11 -61.19 -19.23
C ALA A 101 -9.40 -60.15 -20.09
N ARG A 102 -9.72 -60.10 -21.38
CA ARG A 102 -9.18 -59.09 -22.31
C ARG A 102 -9.64 -57.67 -21.96
N ALA A 103 -10.91 -57.48 -21.61
CA ALA A 103 -11.42 -56.19 -21.17
C ALA A 103 -10.76 -55.70 -19.87
N ALA A 104 -10.55 -56.60 -18.91
CA ALA A 104 -9.86 -56.29 -17.65
C ALA A 104 -8.40 -55.87 -17.89
N LEU A 105 -7.66 -56.60 -18.74
CA LEU A 105 -6.29 -56.26 -19.09
C LEU A 105 -6.18 -54.89 -19.78
N GLN A 106 -7.07 -54.62 -20.73
CA GLN A 106 -7.12 -53.33 -21.43
C GLN A 106 -7.49 -52.20 -20.48
N PHE A 107 -8.46 -52.42 -19.59
CA PHE A 107 -8.85 -51.43 -18.58
C PHE A 107 -7.70 -51.12 -17.61
N GLY A 108 -7.04 -52.14 -17.07
CA GLY A 108 -5.90 -51.96 -16.17
C GLY A 108 -4.77 -51.19 -16.86
N THR A 109 -4.34 -51.64 -18.04
CA THR A 109 -3.27 -50.97 -18.80
C THR A 109 -3.60 -49.51 -19.11
N SER A 110 -4.83 -49.23 -19.56
CA SER A 110 -5.29 -47.86 -19.80
C SER A 110 -5.30 -47.04 -18.51
N ARG A 111 -5.78 -47.62 -17.41
CA ARG A 111 -5.87 -46.94 -16.13
C ARG A 111 -4.50 -46.62 -15.54
N ASP A 112 -3.53 -47.51 -15.66
CA ASP A 112 -2.15 -47.26 -15.22
C ASP A 112 -1.55 -46.03 -15.94
N LEU A 113 -1.67 -45.99 -17.28
CA LEU A 113 -1.22 -44.85 -18.08
C LEU A 113 -1.90 -43.55 -17.65
N MET A 114 -3.22 -43.58 -17.40
CA MET A 114 -3.95 -42.41 -16.92
C MET A 114 -3.47 -41.93 -15.53
N GLU A 115 -3.15 -42.84 -14.61
CA GLU A 115 -2.63 -42.46 -13.30
C GLU A 115 -1.19 -41.91 -13.38
N ASN A 116 -0.37 -42.34 -14.35
CA ASN A 116 0.96 -41.77 -14.62
C ASN A 116 0.87 -40.33 -15.13
N GLU A 117 -0.03 -40.05 -16.07
CA GLU A 117 -0.32 -38.66 -16.51
C GLU A 117 -0.87 -37.82 -15.35
N ARG A 118 -1.69 -38.42 -14.50
CA ARG A 118 -2.25 -37.76 -13.32
C ARG A 118 -1.18 -37.38 -12.30
N GLU A 119 -0.18 -38.24 -12.10
CA GLU A 119 0.97 -37.97 -11.24
C GLU A 119 1.79 -36.79 -11.76
N ALA A 120 2.06 -36.73 -13.06
CA ALA A 120 2.75 -35.60 -13.70
C ALA A 120 2.01 -34.27 -13.49
N LEU A 121 0.68 -34.27 -13.69
CA LEU A 121 -0.16 -33.08 -13.46
C LEU A 121 -0.17 -32.65 -11.99
N LEU A 122 -0.17 -33.59 -11.05
CA LEU A 122 -0.10 -33.29 -9.62
C LEU A 122 1.26 -32.69 -9.23
N GLY A 123 2.35 -33.16 -9.85
CA GLY A 123 3.68 -32.58 -9.68
C GLY A 123 3.71 -31.10 -10.08
N ILE A 124 3.25 -30.78 -11.30
CA ILE A 124 3.17 -29.40 -11.80
C ILE A 124 2.34 -28.52 -10.87
N LEU A 125 1.18 -29.02 -10.43
CA LEU A 125 0.28 -28.28 -9.55
C LEU A 125 0.91 -28.02 -8.17
N GLY A 126 1.64 -29.01 -7.63
CA GLY A 126 2.39 -28.87 -6.39
C GLY A 126 3.50 -27.83 -6.50
N ASP A 127 4.26 -27.84 -7.60
CA ASP A 127 5.33 -26.89 -7.85
C ASP A 127 4.82 -25.45 -7.97
N GLN A 128 3.70 -25.25 -8.68
CA GLN A 128 3.04 -23.95 -8.78
C GLN A 128 2.59 -23.44 -7.40
N ALA A 129 2.00 -24.30 -6.56
CA ALA A 129 1.60 -23.92 -5.20
C ALA A 129 2.82 -23.53 -4.34
N ALA A 130 3.90 -24.31 -4.42
CA ALA A 130 5.15 -24.04 -3.71
C ALA A 130 5.83 -22.75 -4.19
N GLU A 131 5.77 -22.44 -5.48
CA GLU A 131 6.29 -21.19 -6.04
C GLU A 131 5.53 -19.98 -5.49
N VAL A 132 4.19 -20.05 -5.44
CA VAL A 132 3.35 -18.98 -4.87
C VAL A 132 3.72 -18.72 -3.42
N LEU A 133 3.95 -19.77 -2.62
CA LEU A 133 4.38 -19.65 -1.22
C LEU A 133 5.77 -19.02 -1.09
N ARG A 134 6.75 -19.41 -1.92
CA ARG A 134 8.09 -18.82 -1.91
C ARG A 134 8.07 -17.34 -2.27
N ARG A 135 7.32 -16.96 -3.31
CA ARG A 135 7.14 -15.54 -3.67
C ARG A 135 6.48 -14.77 -2.52
N GLN A 136 5.56 -15.39 -1.77
CA GLN A 136 4.93 -14.77 -0.61
C GLN A 136 5.90 -14.59 0.58
N SER A 137 6.73 -15.58 0.90
CA SER A 137 7.71 -15.45 1.99
C SER A 137 8.72 -14.33 1.74
N ASN A 138 9.03 -14.07 0.47
CA ASN A 138 9.93 -12.98 0.06
C ASN A 138 9.26 -11.60 0.15
N ILE A 139 7.92 -11.54 0.13
CA ILE A 139 7.12 -10.30 0.34
C ILE A 139 6.87 -10.05 1.84
N ARG A 140 7.59 -10.72 2.76
CA ARG A 140 7.58 -10.43 4.21
C ARG A 140 8.21 -9.07 4.58
N GLU A 141 8.26 -8.12 3.66
CA GLU A 141 8.46 -6.68 3.91
C GLU A 141 7.28 -6.01 4.64
N SER A 142 6.51 -6.76 5.46
CA SER A 142 5.54 -6.15 6.36
C SER A 142 6.21 -5.28 7.42
N ASP A 143 7.48 -5.53 7.72
CA ASP A 143 8.26 -4.69 8.63
C ASP A 143 8.66 -3.36 7.96
N ILE A 144 8.99 -3.38 6.66
CA ILE A 144 9.31 -2.17 5.88
C ILE A 144 8.05 -1.32 5.65
N SER A 145 6.90 -1.95 5.42
CA SER A 145 5.63 -1.24 5.21
C SER A 145 5.04 -0.64 6.49
N ALA A 146 5.15 -1.32 7.64
CA ALA A 146 4.68 -0.78 8.91
C ALA A 146 5.60 0.33 9.44
N GLU A 147 6.92 0.15 9.30
CA GLU A 147 7.91 1.16 9.66
C GLU A 147 7.80 2.41 8.77
N SER A 148 7.61 2.24 7.46
CA SER A 148 7.41 3.38 6.54
C SER A 148 6.09 4.09 6.78
N ALA A 149 5.00 3.36 7.05
CA ALA A 149 3.71 3.96 7.41
C ALA A 149 3.77 4.74 8.74
N MET A 150 4.49 4.22 9.74
CA MET A 150 4.73 4.97 10.99
C MET A 150 5.62 6.20 10.77
N LYS A 151 6.66 6.10 9.94
CA LYS A 151 7.51 7.25 9.57
C LYS A 151 6.70 8.33 8.85
N LEU A 152 5.81 7.94 7.94
CA LEU A 152 4.93 8.86 7.23
C LEU A 152 3.96 9.57 8.20
N ARG A 153 3.25 8.82 9.05
CA ARG A 153 2.36 9.42 10.07
C ARG A 153 3.11 10.36 11.03
N ASN A 154 4.32 10.02 11.41
CA ASN A 154 5.14 10.89 12.26
C ASN A 154 5.58 12.16 11.53
N ALA A 155 5.95 12.05 10.25
CA ALA A 155 6.25 13.21 9.41
C ALA A 155 5.03 14.12 9.22
N GLU A 156 3.84 13.55 9.01
CA GLU A 156 2.56 14.28 8.92
C GLU A 156 2.22 15.02 10.23
N ALA A 157 2.38 14.35 11.38
CA ALA A 157 2.17 14.97 12.69
C ALA A 157 3.16 16.13 12.94
N ARG A 158 4.43 15.97 12.57
CA ARG A 158 5.43 17.04 12.66
C ARG A 158 5.13 18.21 11.73
N LEU A 159 4.61 17.93 10.54
CA LEU A 159 4.26 18.98 9.58
C LEU A 159 3.06 19.80 10.06
N THR A 160 2.05 19.16 10.66
CA THR A 160 0.92 19.87 11.26
C THR A 160 1.34 20.72 12.47
N GLU A 161 2.23 20.21 13.32
CA GLU A 161 2.82 20.98 14.43
C GLU A 161 3.66 22.18 13.93
N LEU A 162 4.52 21.96 12.94
CA LEU A 162 5.33 23.02 12.34
C LEU A 162 4.45 24.10 11.71
N LYS A 163 3.37 23.71 11.02
CA LYS A 163 2.40 24.66 10.47
C LYS A 163 1.73 25.49 11.57
N ALA A 164 1.31 24.86 12.67
CA ALA A 164 0.69 25.57 13.80
C ALA A 164 1.65 26.56 14.47
N THR A 165 2.92 26.18 14.66
CA THR A 165 3.95 27.06 15.24
C THR A 165 4.28 28.24 14.34
N VAL A 166 4.43 28.01 13.02
CA VAL A 166 4.65 29.09 12.04
C VAL A 166 3.47 30.08 12.03
N LEU A 167 2.24 29.60 12.19
CA LEU A 167 1.05 30.47 12.30
C LEU A 167 1.04 31.30 13.59
N ALA A 168 1.43 30.70 14.73
CA ALA A 168 1.53 31.42 15.99
C ALA A 168 2.59 32.53 15.91
N LEU A 169 3.80 32.19 15.45
CA LEU A 169 4.89 33.14 15.24
C LEU A 169 4.52 34.24 14.22
N GLY A 170 3.81 33.88 13.16
CA GLY A 170 3.31 34.86 12.18
C GLY A 170 2.36 35.88 12.80
N ARG A 171 1.46 35.46 13.70
CA ARG A 171 0.57 36.36 14.45
C ARG A 171 1.34 37.26 15.42
N GLU A 172 2.29 36.70 16.16
CA GLU A 172 3.13 37.45 17.10
C GLU A 172 3.99 38.50 16.37
N ALA A 173 4.65 38.11 15.28
CA ALA A 173 5.45 39.02 14.46
C ALA A 173 4.59 40.17 13.90
N SER A 174 3.35 39.87 13.51
CA SER A 174 2.40 40.88 13.02
C SER A 174 1.97 41.86 14.11
N ALA A 175 1.69 41.37 15.32
CA ALA A 175 1.36 42.21 16.47
C ALA A 175 2.55 43.09 16.87
N ALA A 176 3.77 42.55 16.87
CA ALA A 176 4.99 43.29 17.14
C ALA A 176 5.25 44.38 16.08
N MET A 177 5.06 44.08 14.80
CA MET A 177 5.20 45.07 13.72
C MET A 177 4.22 46.24 13.87
N LEU A 178 2.95 45.95 14.19
CA LEU A 178 1.94 46.99 14.44
C LEU A 178 2.26 47.84 15.68
N SER A 179 2.79 47.21 16.74
CA SER A 179 3.23 47.90 17.95
C SER A 179 4.39 48.86 17.66
N VAL A 180 5.40 48.40 16.90
CA VAL A 180 6.53 49.23 16.48
C VAL A 180 6.08 50.39 15.60
N GLU A 181 5.16 50.16 14.65
CA GLU A 181 4.63 51.24 13.81
C GLU A 181 3.89 52.28 14.67
N THR A 182 3.09 51.83 15.64
CA THR A 182 2.38 52.71 16.58
C THR A 182 3.36 53.56 17.41
N GLN A 183 4.41 52.93 17.93
CA GLN A 183 5.45 53.61 18.71
C GLN A 183 6.22 54.63 17.86
N GLN A 184 6.56 54.29 16.61
CA GLN A 184 7.20 55.22 15.67
C GLN A 184 6.30 56.43 15.36
N GLN A 185 5.00 56.22 15.17
CA GLN A 185 4.05 57.32 14.96
C GLN A 185 4.05 58.29 16.15
N GLN A 186 4.00 57.74 17.37
CA GLN A 186 3.93 58.52 18.60
C GLN A 186 5.22 59.31 18.85
N MET A 187 6.38 58.68 18.68
CA MET A 187 7.71 59.33 18.76
C MET A 187 7.87 60.44 17.73
N THR A 188 7.42 60.20 16.49
CA THR A 188 7.51 61.20 15.41
C THR A 188 6.61 62.40 15.70
N TYR A 189 5.40 62.16 16.20
CA TYR A 189 4.50 63.22 16.63
C TYR A 189 5.09 64.08 17.76
N GLN A 190 5.65 63.45 18.80
CA GLN A 190 6.32 64.15 19.90
C GLN A 190 7.51 64.99 19.43
N ARG A 191 8.34 64.46 18.53
CA ARG A 191 9.47 65.20 17.95
C ARG A 191 9.03 66.40 17.11
N LEU A 192 7.93 66.27 16.36
CA LEU A 192 7.37 67.38 15.57
C LEU A 192 6.76 68.48 16.45
N PHE A 193 6.25 68.15 17.64
CA PHE A 193 5.70 69.12 18.57
C PHE A 193 6.78 69.86 19.39
N ALA A 194 7.93 69.21 19.60
CA ALA A 194 9.09 69.77 20.31
C ALA A 194 10.03 70.61 19.42
N MET A 195 9.76 70.70 18.12
CA MET A 195 10.45 71.54 17.14
C MET A 195 9.65 72.81 16.84
#